data_AF-A0A1H8XXI2-F1
#
_entry.id   AF-A0A1H8XXI2-F1
#
_cell.length_a   1.000
_cell.length_b   1.000
_cell.length_c   1.000
_cell.angle_alpha   90.00
_cell.angle_beta   90.00
_cell.angle_gamma   90.00
#
_symmetry.space_group_name_H-M   'P 1'
#
loop_
_entity.id
_entity.type
_entity.pdbx_description
1 polymer ?
#
loop_
_entity_poly.entity_id
_entity_poly.type
_entity_poly.pdbx_seq_one_letter_code
_entity_poly.pdbx_strand_id
1 'polypeptide(L)'
;MTEPTQTTSQPSGVIPEVDYVALQAGQTIGRYEIVSVLGQGGFGITYRARDVQLGREVAIKEYLPSALAIRQDGATVLPRTTKMADDFGWGRDRFVTEGRTLASLHRATAIVHVFDYLEANGTAYIVMELLSGETLEDRINKNGKLSAEEVDRILWPLLDGLEQVHSAGFLHRDIKPANILLDATGNPTLIDFGASRAAMAGRSTALTAIFTPGYAAAEQMTSAKQGPWTDIYGLSATLYHAIAGRTPPSAFDRMLDDTYEPLSQVKPAGFLPGVLAGIDAGLAVVASDRPQSIAGWRPILSMAEAPAADATVVIGKAPTPAPRHVSTLPPPAAAAGASSRTGLWLALVALVLILLGGGGYYFAVRGPDSETVKARQLAEEAEAGRLKAEEVAAKLRADNEQRLKTEEIAAARQRQEAAEAAAKKQFEEETRRKVETEMAAQKKAEEDAKRKADEEAEARRKAVEDARKAVEFVAGSFDHFGKTLMLIGLKGRADEVRLQGVDVVNDPDLNKVAIEALAAQPRDLRCRQTDRLTDGTPLYRCLITALNAKQPLNDVPDSDRVDLAWALVRNGLVLASCDAPRSYADAEDDARGRKQALWGRVTVPEYKRRCTK
;
A
#
# COMPACT_ATOMS: atom_id res chain seq x y z
N MET A 1 -49.53 -57.73 -11.38
CA MET A 1 -50.10 -56.77 -10.41
C MET A 1 -49.13 -56.67 -9.25
N THR A 2 -48.25 -55.68 -9.30
CA THR A 2 -47.36 -55.28 -8.20
C THR A 2 -47.11 -53.79 -8.43
N GLU A 3 -47.53 -53.00 -7.45
CA GLU A 3 -47.69 -51.54 -7.49
C GLU A 3 -46.39 -50.78 -7.82
N PRO A 4 -46.48 -49.62 -8.50
CA PRO A 4 -45.36 -48.73 -8.69
C PRO A 4 -45.14 -47.87 -7.43
N THR A 5 -43.88 -47.85 -6.97
CA THR A 5 -43.37 -47.03 -5.88
C THR A 5 -43.62 -45.55 -6.17
N GLN A 6 -44.27 -44.87 -5.23
CA GLN A 6 -44.62 -43.46 -5.31
C GLN A 6 -43.37 -42.57 -5.35
N THR A 7 -43.25 -41.81 -6.44
CA THR A 7 -42.36 -40.66 -6.57
C THR A 7 -42.87 -39.57 -5.62
N THR A 8 -42.16 -39.33 -4.52
CA THR A 8 -42.37 -38.15 -3.67
C THR A 8 -42.07 -36.89 -4.49
N SER A 9 -43.14 -36.21 -4.90
CA SER A 9 -43.13 -34.89 -5.51
C SER A 9 -42.53 -33.88 -4.55
N GLN A 10 -41.41 -33.27 -4.94
CA GLN A 10 -40.88 -32.08 -4.28
C GLN A 10 -41.91 -30.93 -4.35
N PRO A 11 -42.00 -30.07 -3.30
CA PRO A 11 -42.90 -28.94 -3.33
C PRO A 11 -42.47 -27.96 -4.43
N SER A 12 -43.31 -27.88 -5.45
CA SER A 12 -43.28 -26.88 -6.53
C SER A 12 -43.47 -25.49 -5.94
N GLY A 13 -42.40 -24.70 -5.87
CA GLY A 13 -42.49 -23.31 -5.44
C GLY A 13 -41.18 -22.62 -5.03
N VAL A 14 -40.10 -23.35 -4.79
CA VAL A 14 -38.79 -22.72 -4.57
C VAL A 14 -38.19 -22.42 -5.94
N ILE A 15 -38.23 -21.14 -6.35
CA ILE A 15 -37.37 -20.68 -7.45
C ILE A 15 -35.93 -20.93 -6.97
N PRO A 16 -35.15 -21.79 -7.63
CA PRO A 16 -33.78 -22.02 -7.20
C PRO A 16 -33.03 -20.68 -7.28
N GLU A 17 -32.29 -20.36 -6.23
CA GLU A 17 -31.35 -19.24 -6.26
C GLU A 17 -30.28 -19.58 -7.31
N VAL A 18 -30.31 -18.87 -8.44
CA VAL A 18 -29.34 -19.05 -9.52
C VAL A 18 -28.30 -17.96 -9.38
N ASP A 19 -27.10 -18.34 -8.94
CA ASP A 19 -25.92 -17.47 -9.04
C ASP A 19 -25.44 -17.45 -10.48
N TYR A 20 -25.69 -16.34 -11.18
CA TYR A 20 -25.29 -16.15 -12.58
C TYR A 20 -23.79 -15.84 -12.75
N VAL A 21 -23.05 -15.65 -11.66
CA VAL A 21 -21.62 -15.32 -11.66
C VAL A 21 -20.76 -16.57 -11.44
N ALA A 22 -21.20 -17.51 -10.61
CA ALA A 22 -20.48 -18.75 -10.31
C ALA A 22 -20.62 -19.83 -11.39
N LEU A 23 -19.61 -20.71 -11.46
CA LEU A 23 -19.76 -21.99 -12.14
C LEU A 23 -20.79 -22.85 -11.41
N GLN A 24 -21.67 -23.48 -12.18
CA GLN A 24 -22.76 -24.32 -11.71
C GLN A 24 -22.28 -25.73 -11.36
N ALA A 25 -23.00 -26.39 -10.47
CA ALA A 25 -22.76 -27.80 -10.15
C ALA A 25 -22.81 -28.68 -11.42
N GLY A 26 -21.87 -29.61 -11.52
CA GLY A 26 -21.70 -30.51 -12.67
C GLY A 26 -20.86 -29.93 -13.82
N GLN A 27 -20.55 -28.63 -13.84
CA GLN A 27 -19.57 -28.08 -14.77
C GLN A 27 -18.16 -28.56 -14.42
N THR A 28 -17.29 -28.67 -15.43
CA THR A 28 -15.93 -29.19 -15.27
C THR A 28 -14.86 -28.16 -15.59
N ILE A 29 -13.75 -28.23 -14.84
CA ILE A 29 -12.51 -27.50 -15.08
C ILE A 29 -11.40 -28.54 -15.21
N GLY A 30 -11.06 -28.92 -16.44
CA GLY A 30 -10.16 -30.06 -16.67
C GLY A 30 -10.72 -31.35 -16.06
N ARG A 31 -10.03 -31.92 -15.06
CA ARG A 31 -10.47 -33.14 -14.33
C ARG A 31 -11.34 -32.88 -13.11
N TYR A 32 -11.68 -31.63 -12.83
CA TYR A 32 -12.39 -31.25 -11.63
C TYR A 32 -13.85 -30.95 -11.93
N GLU A 33 -14.77 -31.64 -11.27
CA GLU A 33 -16.20 -31.39 -11.36
C GLU A 33 -16.66 -30.50 -10.21
N ILE A 34 -17.32 -29.39 -10.52
CA ILE A 34 -17.85 -28.44 -9.51
C ILE A 34 -19.03 -29.08 -8.79
N VAL A 35 -18.99 -29.06 -7.46
CA VAL A 35 -20.04 -29.58 -6.58
C VAL A 35 -20.90 -28.44 -6.03
N SER A 36 -20.27 -27.41 -5.46
CA SER A 36 -20.97 -26.27 -4.87
C SER A 36 -20.04 -25.06 -4.72
N VAL A 37 -20.61 -23.87 -4.55
CA VAL A 37 -19.86 -22.68 -4.12
C VAL A 37 -19.59 -22.78 -2.63
N LEU A 38 -18.36 -22.51 -2.21
CA LEU A 38 -17.94 -22.40 -0.80
C LEU A 38 -17.90 -20.95 -0.33
N GLY A 39 -17.51 -20.03 -1.22
CA GLY A 39 -17.45 -18.61 -0.92
C GLY A 39 -17.26 -17.77 -2.19
N GLN A 40 -17.75 -16.54 -2.14
CA GLN A 40 -17.64 -15.58 -3.23
C GLN A 40 -17.19 -14.23 -2.67
N GLY A 41 -16.14 -13.66 -3.27
CA GLY A 41 -15.60 -12.36 -2.89
C GLY A 41 -15.33 -11.48 -4.10
N GLY A 42 -14.93 -10.23 -3.86
CA GLY A 42 -14.65 -9.27 -4.93
C GLY A 42 -13.49 -9.64 -5.86
N PHE A 43 -12.69 -10.66 -5.49
CA PHE A 43 -11.48 -11.07 -6.20
C PHE A 43 -11.53 -12.49 -6.77
N GLY A 44 -12.58 -13.25 -6.47
CA GLY A 44 -12.66 -14.64 -6.88
C GLY A 44 -13.80 -15.41 -6.24
N ILE A 45 -13.93 -16.65 -6.68
CA ILE A 45 -14.93 -17.60 -6.20
C ILE A 45 -14.20 -18.86 -5.76
N THR A 46 -14.56 -19.40 -4.61
CA THR A 46 -14.05 -20.66 -4.10
C THR A 46 -15.14 -21.71 -4.19
N TYR A 47 -14.82 -22.85 -4.80
CA TYR A 47 -15.73 -23.96 -5.06
C TYR A 47 -15.29 -25.21 -4.30
N ARG A 48 -16.26 -26.02 -3.89
CA ARG A 48 -16.05 -27.44 -3.61
C ARG A 48 -16.10 -28.16 -4.94
N ALA A 49 -15.12 -29.01 -5.20
CA ALA A 49 -15.05 -29.80 -6.42
C ALA A 49 -14.60 -31.23 -6.14
N ARG A 50 -14.86 -32.13 -7.08
CA ARG A 50 -14.37 -33.50 -7.07
C ARG A 50 -13.30 -33.68 -8.14
N ASP A 51 -12.11 -34.13 -7.74
CA ASP A 51 -11.13 -34.66 -8.67
C ASP A 51 -11.61 -36.04 -9.14
N VAL A 52 -12.15 -36.13 -10.36
CA VAL A 52 -12.79 -37.35 -10.86
C VAL A 52 -11.78 -38.47 -11.17
N GLN A 53 -10.50 -38.13 -11.32
CA GLN A 53 -9.45 -39.12 -11.58
C GLN A 53 -8.93 -39.73 -10.28
N LEU A 54 -8.74 -38.91 -9.25
CA LEU A 54 -8.24 -39.37 -7.94
C LEU A 54 -9.36 -39.78 -6.97
N GLY A 55 -10.63 -39.47 -7.28
CA GLY A 55 -11.77 -39.81 -6.45
C GLY A 55 -11.82 -39.07 -5.11
N ARG A 56 -11.22 -37.88 -5.03
CA ARG A 56 -11.17 -37.05 -3.81
C ARG A 56 -11.84 -35.70 -4.00
N GLU A 57 -12.28 -35.08 -2.91
CA GLU A 57 -12.78 -33.71 -2.93
C GLU A 57 -11.66 -32.69 -2.69
N VAL A 58 -11.82 -31.52 -3.28
CA VAL A 58 -10.85 -30.41 -3.25
C VAL A 58 -11.60 -29.08 -3.16
N ALA A 59 -10.91 -28.05 -2.69
CA ALA A 59 -11.34 -26.66 -2.85
C ALA A 59 -10.66 -26.07 -4.10
N ILE A 60 -11.40 -25.30 -4.91
CA ILE A 60 -10.86 -24.64 -6.09
C ILE A 60 -11.14 -23.15 -5.99
N LYS A 61 -10.11 -22.32 -5.97
CA LYS A 61 -10.24 -20.87 -6.02
C LYS A 61 -10.02 -20.38 -7.44
N GLU A 62 -11.02 -19.72 -7.99
CA GLU A 62 -10.98 -19.06 -9.29
C GLU A 62 -10.63 -17.59 -9.13
N TYR A 63 -9.72 -17.10 -9.98
CA TYR A 63 -9.48 -15.67 -10.11
C TYR A 63 -10.61 -15.01 -10.90
N LEU A 64 -11.41 -14.19 -10.22
CA LEU A 64 -12.52 -13.46 -10.86
C LEU A 64 -12.69 -12.10 -10.17
N PRO A 65 -11.80 -11.14 -10.43
CA PRO A 65 -11.93 -9.79 -9.88
C PRO A 65 -13.17 -9.11 -10.47
N SER A 66 -14.23 -8.97 -9.68
CA SER A 66 -15.54 -8.50 -10.13
C SER A 66 -15.50 -7.09 -10.73
N ALA A 67 -14.54 -6.27 -10.31
CA ALA A 67 -14.31 -4.92 -10.83
C ALA A 67 -13.64 -4.90 -12.22
N LEU A 68 -12.89 -5.94 -12.59
CA LEU A 68 -12.13 -5.99 -13.85
C LEU A 68 -12.65 -7.02 -14.84
N ALA A 69 -13.39 -8.03 -14.38
CA ALA A 69 -13.79 -9.17 -15.20
C ALA A 69 -15.29 -9.45 -15.10
N ILE A 70 -15.81 -10.11 -16.13
CA ILE A 70 -17.16 -10.66 -16.22
C ILE A 70 -17.09 -12.11 -16.70
N ARG A 71 -18.07 -12.92 -16.31
CA ARG A 71 -18.29 -14.22 -16.92
C ARG A 71 -19.27 -14.09 -18.09
N GLN A 72 -18.91 -14.69 -19.21
CA GLN A 72 -19.71 -14.85 -20.41
C GLN A 72 -20.05 -16.33 -20.60
N ASP A 73 -21.24 -16.61 -21.14
CA ASP A 73 -21.73 -17.95 -21.50
C ASP A 73 -21.69 -18.98 -20.36
N GLY A 74 -21.76 -18.50 -19.11
CA GLY A 74 -21.76 -19.34 -17.92
C GLY A 74 -20.44 -20.06 -17.61
N ALA A 75 -19.35 -19.77 -18.33
CA ALA A 75 -18.04 -20.38 -18.06
C ALA A 75 -16.86 -19.42 -18.31
N THR A 76 -16.82 -18.72 -19.44
CA THR A 76 -15.64 -17.97 -19.89
C THR A 76 -15.50 -16.63 -19.17
N VAL A 77 -14.34 -16.36 -18.60
CA VAL A 77 -14.01 -15.09 -17.94
C VAL A 77 -13.27 -14.18 -18.90
N LEU A 78 -13.74 -12.93 -18.99
CA LEU A 78 -13.16 -11.90 -19.86
C LEU A 78 -13.00 -10.59 -19.09
N PRO A 79 -12.00 -9.76 -19.43
CA PRO A 79 -11.93 -8.41 -18.91
C PRO A 79 -13.16 -7.60 -19.36
N ARG A 80 -13.69 -6.77 -18.46
CA ARG A 80 -14.88 -5.92 -18.69
C ARG A 80 -14.71 -4.97 -19.86
N THR A 81 -13.49 -4.48 -20.06
CA THR A 81 -13.15 -3.56 -21.16
C THR A 81 -11.75 -3.85 -21.65
N THR A 82 -11.44 -3.45 -22.88
CA THR A 82 -10.08 -3.53 -23.44
C THR A 82 -9.06 -2.75 -22.61
N LYS A 83 -9.46 -1.65 -21.98
CA LYS A 83 -8.61 -0.86 -21.07
C LYS A 83 -8.23 -1.60 -19.79
N MET A 84 -9.07 -2.55 -19.35
CA MET A 84 -8.85 -3.35 -18.14
C MET A 84 -8.14 -4.68 -18.42
N ALA A 85 -7.88 -5.00 -19.70
CA ALA A 85 -7.27 -6.27 -20.09
C ALA A 85 -5.87 -6.46 -19.51
N ASP A 86 -5.05 -5.41 -19.54
CA ASP A 86 -3.69 -5.45 -19.01
C ASP A 86 -3.68 -5.64 -17.49
N ASP A 87 -4.53 -4.92 -16.76
CA ASP A 87 -4.66 -5.05 -15.30
C ASP A 87 -5.22 -6.43 -14.91
N PHE A 88 -6.21 -6.93 -15.66
CA PHE A 88 -6.77 -8.26 -15.45
C PHE A 88 -5.72 -9.35 -15.66
N GLY A 89 -5.00 -9.31 -16.79
CA GLY A 89 -3.94 -10.26 -17.12
C GLY A 89 -2.81 -10.22 -16.11
N TRP A 90 -2.37 -9.03 -15.72
CA TRP A 90 -1.34 -8.87 -14.71
C TRP A 90 -1.75 -9.42 -13.33
N GLY A 91 -3.00 -9.19 -12.90
CA GLY A 91 -3.49 -9.75 -11.64
C GLY A 91 -3.67 -11.27 -11.70
N ARG A 92 -4.06 -11.82 -12.87
CA ARG A 92 -4.12 -13.28 -13.10
C ARG A 92 -2.74 -13.92 -13.00
N ASP A 93 -1.72 -13.33 -13.63
CA ASP A 93 -0.36 -13.84 -13.58
C ASP A 93 0.22 -13.82 -12.15
N ARG A 94 -0.18 -12.83 -11.35
CA ARG A 94 0.14 -12.77 -9.91
C ARG A 94 -0.56 -13.85 -9.11
N PHE A 95 -1.83 -14.12 -9.41
CA PHE A 95 -2.58 -15.22 -8.80
C PHE A 95 -1.94 -16.59 -9.13
N VAL A 96 -1.50 -16.81 -10.37
CA VAL A 96 -0.77 -18.04 -10.75
C VAL A 96 0.56 -18.15 -9.99
N THR A 97 1.31 -17.05 -9.89
CA THR A 97 2.58 -17.01 -9.15
C THR A 97 2.38 -17.33 -7.67
N GLU A 98 1.30 -16.84 -7.07
CA GLU A 98 0.86 -17.15 -5.71
C GLU A 98 0.57 -18.64 -5.54
N GLY A 99 -0.24 -19.25 -6.42
CA GLY A 99 -0.50 -20.68 -6.41
C GLY A 99 0.76 -21.54 -6.49
N ARG A 100 1.70 -21.18 -7.37
CA ARG A 100 2.99 -21.88 -7.49
C ARG A 100 3.85 -21.77 -6.23
N THR A 101 3.85 -20.59 -5.60
CA THR A 101 4.61 -20.36 -4.37
C THR A 101 4.03 -21.19 -3.22
N LEU A 102 2.71 -21.18 -3.06
CA LEU A 102 2.03 -21.98 -2.04
C LEU A 102 2.21 -23.49 -2.25
N ALA A 103 2.22 -23.97 -3.50
CA ALA A 103 2.51 -25.37 -3.79
C ALA A 103 3.91 -25.81 -3.33
N SER A 104 4.89 -24.90 -3.32
CA SER A 104 6.23 -25.19 -2.79
C SER A 104 6.25 -25.37 -1.26
N LEU A 105 5.27 -24.81 -0.56
CA LEU A 105 5.14 -24.81 0.90
C LEU A 105 4.36 -26.02 1.45
N HIS A 106 4.31 -27.14 0.72
CA HIS A 106 3.59 -28.37 1.10
C HIS A 106 4.01 -29.02 2.44
N ARG A 107 5.07 -28.52 3.12
CA ARG A 107 5.47 -28.96 4.47
C ARG A 107 5.23 -27.91 5.54
N ALA A 108 4.74 -26.73 5.16
CA ALA A 108 4.50 -25.65 6.09
C ALA A 108 3.32 -26.02 6.98
N THR A 109 3.53 -25.93 8.29
CA THR A 109 2.49 -26.19 9.28
C THR A 109 1.46 -25.08 9.25
N ALA A 110 0.19 -25.40 9.48
CA ALA A 110 -0.91 -24.43 9.51
C ALA A 110 -1.06 -23.57 8.23
N ILE A 111 -0.54 -24.01 7.09
CA ILE A 111 -0.75 -23.38 5.78
C ILE A 111 -1.52 -24.36 4.88
N VAL A 112 -2.51 -23.87 4.14
CA VAL A 112 -3.29 -24.71 3.22
C VAL A 112 -2.42 -25.35 2.14
N HIS A 113 -2.63 -26.65 1.89
CA HIS A 113 -1.90 -27.38 0.85
C HIS A 113 -2.50 -27.08 -0.53
N VAL A 114 -1.66 -26.64 -1.46
CA VAL A 114 -2.02 -26.50 -2.87
C VAL A 114 -1.62 -27.77 -3.62
N PHE A 115 -2.58 -28.37 -4.32
CA PHE A 115 -2.40 -29.60 -5.09
C PHE A 115 -2.09 -29.35 -6.56
N ASP A 116 -2.69 -28.31 -7.15
CA ASP A 116 -2.58 -28.05 -8.58
C ASP A 116 -2.89 -26.57 -8.89
N TYR A 117 -2.53 -26.13 -10.08
CA TYR A 117 -3.00 -24.87 -10.66
C TYR A 117 -3.37 -25.09 -12.14
N LEU A 118 -4.44 -24.46 -12.60
CA LEU A 118 -4.91 -24.59 -13.97
C LEU A 118 -5.21 -23.21 -14.57
N GLU A 119 -4.92 -23.06 -15.85
CA GLU A 119 -5.41 -21.94 -16.65
C GLU A 119 -6.48 -22.47 -17.62
N ALA A 120 -7.71 -21.99 -17.46
CA ALA A 120 -8.85 -22.43 -18.25
C ALA A 120 -9.91 -21.33 -18.29
N ASN A 121 -10.85 -21.40 -19.23
CA ASN A 121 -11.98 -20.46 -19.31
C ASN A 121 -11.56 -18.97 -19.27
N GLY A 122 -10.40 -18.61 -19.83
CA GLY A 122 -9.90 -17.22 -19.81
C GLY A 122 -9.36 -16.73 -18.46
N THR A 123 -9.32 -17.57 -17.42
CA THR A 123 -8.81 -17.22 -16.08
C THR A 123 -7.89 -18.33 -15.52
N ALA A 124 -7.53 -18.20 -14.25
CA ALA A 124 -6.70 -19.14 -13.50
C ALA A 124 -7.44 -19.69 -12.27
N TYR A 125 -7.08 -20.92 -11.91
CA TYR A 125 -7.64 -21.67 -10.80
C TYR A 125 -6.51 -22.25 -9.95
N ILE A 126 -6.64 -22.18 -8.63
CA ILE A 126 -5.77 -22.86 -7.67
C ILE A 126 -6.58 -23.98 -7.02
N VAL A 127 -6.08 -25.20 -7.12
CA VAL A 127 -6.69 -26.37 -6.48
C VAL A 127 -5.96 -26.64 -5.18
N MET A 128 -6.71 -26.70 -4.09
CA MET A 128 -6.18 -26.82 -2.75
C MET A 128 -6.95 -27.85 -1.93
N GLU A 129 -6.40 -28.18 -0.77
CA GLU A 129 -7.04 -29.03 0.22
C GLU A 129 -8.43 -28.49 0.60
N LEU A 130 -9.43 -29.38 0.58
CA LEU A 130 -10.73 -29.08 1.15
C LEU A 130 -10.66 -29.31 2.65
N LEU A 131 -10.56 -28.23 3.40
CA LEU A 131 -10.50 -28.26 4.85
C LEU A 131 -11.91 -28.38 5.45
N SER A 132 -12.03 -29.20 6.49
CA SER A 132 -13.24 -29.30 7.31
C SER A 132 -13.05 -28.55 8.62
N GLY A 133 -14.10 -27.89 9.11
CA GLY A 133 -14.03 -27.15 10.37
C GLY A 133 -14.92 -25.92 10.36
N GLU A 134 -14.67 -25.02 11.29
CA GLU A 134 -15.27 -23.68 11.35
C GLU A 134 -14.18 -22.63 11.21
N THR A 135 -14.52 -21.41 10.78
CA THR A 135 -13.55 -20.32 10.78
C THR A 135 -13.30 -19.83 12.21
N LEU A 136 -12.13 -19.20 12.46
CA LEU A 136 -11.88 -18.54 13.72
C LEU A 136 -12.89 -17.39 13.96
N GLU A 137 -13.39 -16.77 12.89
CA GLU A 137 -14.48 -15.79 12.97
C GLU A 137 -15.76 -16.41 13.55
N ASP A 138 -16.19 -17.56 13.02
CA ASP A 138 -17.35 -18.28 13.54
C ASP A 138 -17.16 -18.68 15.00
N ARG A 139 -15.95 -19.16 15.34
CA ARG A 139 -15.60 -19.51 16.72
C ARG A 139 -15.70 -18.31 17.66
N ILE A 140 -15.17 -17.15 17.28
CA ILE A 140 -15.25 -15.90 18.07
C ILE A 140 -16.72 -15.46 18.17
N ASN A 141 -17.48 -15.50 17.09
CA ASN A 141 -18.89 -15.09 17.10
C ASN A 141 -19.75 -15.98 18.01
N LYS A 142 -19.45 -17.29 18.04
CA LYS A 142 -20.18 -18.28 18.84
C LYS A 142 -19.80 -18.25 20.32
N ASN A 143 -18.52 -18.17 20.63
CA ASN A 143 -17.99 -18.33 22.00
C ASN A 143 -17.63 -16.99 22.67
N GLY A 144 -17.54 -15.90 21.89
CA GLY A 144 -16.99 -14.63 22.34
C GLY A 144 -15.46 -14.69 22.42
N LYS A 145 -14.94 -14.49 23.63
CA LYS A 145 -13.49 -14.48 23.89
C LYS A 145 -12.95 -15.91 23.96
N LEU A 146 -11.77 -16.12 23.40
CA LEU A 146 -11.06 -17.41 23.49
C LEU A 146 -10.24 -17.48 24.79
N SER A 147 -10.10 -18.69 25.32
CA SER A 147 -9.20 -18.97 26.44
C SER A 147 -7.73 -18.89 26.02
N ALA A 148 -6.82 -18.73 27.00
CA ALA A 148 -5.39 -18.71 26.74
C ALA A 148 -4.89 -20.02 26.08
N GLU A 149 -5.44 -21.17 26.49
CA GLU A 149 -5.11 -22.47 25.89
C GLU A 149 -5.52 -22.55 24.40
N GLU A 150 -6.70 -22.04 24.05
CA GLU A 150 -7.15 -21.97 22.66
C GLU A 150 -6.28 -21.04 21.83
N VAL A 151 -5.92 -19.87 22.38
CA VAL A 151 -5.04 -18.91 21.70
C VAL A 151 -3.65 -19.49 21.49
N ASP A 152 -3.06 -20.17 22.48
CA ASP A 152 -1.76 -20.83 22.34
C ASP A 152 -1.80 -21.94 21.28
N ARG A 153 -2.87 -22.74 21.25
CA ARG A 153 -3.06 -23.79 20.22
C ARG A 153 -3.10 -23.22 18.81
N ILE A 154 -3.58 -21.98 18.64
CA ILE A 154 -3.66 -21.29 17.36
C ILE A 154 -2.36 -20.56 17.02
N LEU A 155 -1.78 -19.86 17.99
CA LEU A 155 -0.64 -18.96 17.80
C LEU A 155 0.58 -19.71 17.27
N TRP A 156 1.04 -20.74 17.98
CA TRP A 156 2.35 -21.35 17.70
C TRP A 156 2.42 -22.02 16.32
N PRO A 157 1.42 -22.82 15.89
CA PRO A 157 1.43 -23.38 14.54
C PRO A 157 1.39 -22.31 13.44
N LEU A 158 0.65 -21.21 13.65
CA LEU A 158 0.60 -20.10 12.69
C LEU A 158 1.95 -19.38 12.57
N LEU A 159 2.70 -19.22 13.67
CA LEU A 159 4.06 -18.68 13.60
C LEU A 159 4.98 -19.59 12.78
N ASP A 160 4.91 -20.91 12.99
CA ASP A 160 5.70 -21.90 12.24
C ASP A 160 5.39 -21.86 10.73
N GLY A 161 4.12 -21.72 10.37
CA GLY A 161 3.68 -21.56 9.00
C GLY A 161 4.14 -20.26 8.36
N LEU A 162 3.90 -19.13 9.02
CA LEU A 162 4.24 -17.81 8.52
C LEU A 162 5.75 -17.61 8.37
N GLU A 163 6.56 -18.15 9.26
CA GLU A 163 8.02 -18.11 9.15
C GLU A 163 8.52 -18.79 7.86
N GLN A 164 7.92 -19.91 7.48
CA GLN A 164 8.24 -20.60 6.23
C GLN A 164 7.75 -19.82 4.99
N VAL A 165 6.55 -19.25 5.05
CA VAL A 165 6.01 -18.37 4.01
C VAL A 165 6.94 -17.17 3.78
N HIS A 166 7.35 -16.50 4.85
CA HIS A 166 8.23 -15.32 4.79
C HIS A 166 9.64 -15.68 4.31
N SER A 167 10.17 -16.84 4.71
CA SER A 167 11.46 -17.35 4.25
C SER A 167 11.47 -17.67 2.75
N ALA A 168 10.32 -18.02 2.18
CA ALA A 168 10.14 -18.19 0.73
C ALA A 168 9.95 -16.85 -0.01
N GLY A 169 10.03 -15.70 0.69
CA GLY A 169 9.88 -14.37 0.10
C GLY A 169 8.42 -14.00 -0.20
N PHE A 170 7.46 -14.69 0.41
CA PHE A 170 6.03 -14.47 0.21
C PHE A 170 5.38 -13.84 1.45
N LEU A 171 4.22 -13.21 1.27
CA LEU A 171 3.42 -12.61 2.34
C LEU A 171 1.96 -13.02 2.17
N HIS A 172 1.24 -13.19 3.27
CA HIS A 172 -0.19 -13.52 3.26
C HIS A 172 -1.08 -12.32 2.89
N ARG A 173 -0.84 -11.16 3.51
CA ARG A 173 -1.49 -9.86 3.29
C ARG A 173 -2.98 -9.74 3.60
N ASP A 174 -3.70 -10.82 3.89
CA ASP A 174 -5.10 -10.76 4.35
C ASP A 174 -5.33 -11.67 5.57
N ILE A 175 -4.45 -11.62 6.57
CA ILE A 175 -4.64 -12.40 7.81
C ILE A 175 -5.77 -11.78 8.62
N LYS A 176 -6.81 -12.57 8.88
CA LYS A 176 -7.99 -12.21 9.67
C LYS A 176 -8.70 -13.49 10.15
N PRO A 177 -9.61 -13.41 11.14
CA PRO A 177 -10.33 -14.59 11.65
C PRO A 177 -11.04 -15.43 10.58
N ALA A 178 -11.65 -14.80 9.56
CA ALA A 178 -12.34 -15.51 8.49
C ALA A 178 -11.42 -16.37 7.61
N ASN A 179 -10.11 -16.09 7.61
CA ASN A 179 -9.11 -16.78 6.79
C ASN A 179 -8.30 -17.82 7.60
N ILE A 180 -8.72 -18.15 8.82
CA ILE A 180 -8.10 -19.19 9.64
C ILE A 180 -9.20 -20.22 9.92
N LEU A 181 -9.05 -21.42 9.36
CA LEU A 181 -9.93 -22.55 9.69
C LEU A 181 -9.39 -23.31 10.89
N LEU A 182 -10.31 -23.72 11.76
CA LEU A 182 -10.03 -24.57 12.91
C LEU A 182 -10.61 -25.95 12.65
N ASP A 183 -9.76 -26.98 12.71
CA ASP A 183 -10.22 -28.36 12.63
C ASP A 183 -11.01 -28.79 13.89
N ALA A 184 -11.53 -30.02 13.90
CA ALA A 184 -12.30 -30.54 15.04
C ALA A 184 -11.52 -30.59 16.37
N THR A 185 -10.19 -30.57 16.32
CA THR A 185 -9.30 -30.53 17.48
C THR A 185 -8.83 -29.11 17.83
N GLY A 186 -9.19 -28.12 17.01
CA GLY A 186 -8.83 -26.71 17.18
C GLY A 186 -7.46 -26.34 16.60
N ASN A 187 -6.87 -27.16 15.74
CA ASN A 187 -5.63 -26.77 15.05
C ASN A 187 -5.96 -25.78 13.93
N PRO A 188 -5.13 -24.73 13.74
CA PRO A 188 -5.37 -23.73 12.72
C PRO A 188 -4.80 -24.15 11.35
N THR A 189 -5.48 -23.72 10.30
CA THR A 189 -4.94 -23.66 8.93
C THR A 189 -5.27 -22.31 8.31
N LEU A 190 -4.24 -21.59 7.90
CA LEU A 190 -4.34 -20.32 7.20
C LEU A 190 -4.66 -20.57 5.73
N ILE A 191 -5.74 -19.93 5.27
CA ILE A 191 -6.28 -20.01 3.91
C ILE A 191 -6.31 -18.63 3.25
N ASP A 192 -6.59 -18.60 1.95
CA ASP A 192 -6.91 -17.36 1.23
C ASP A 192 -5.84 -16.26 1.29
N PHE A 193 -4.66 -16.59 0.76
CA PHE A 193 -3.61 -15.61 0.51
C PHE A 193 -4.11 -14.50 -0.43
N GLY A 194 -3.75 -13.27 -0.09
CA GLY A 194 -4.25 -12.04 -0.69
C GLY A 194 -3.29 -11.39 -1.68
N ALA A 195 -2.34 -12.12 -2.27
CA ALA A 195 -1.30 -11.49 -3.08
C ALA A 195 -1.87 -10.82 -4.34
N SER A 196 -2.84 -11.45 -4.99
CA SER A 196 -3.63 -10.87 -6.09
C SER A 196 -4.34 -9.56 -5.71
N ARG A 197 -4.91 -9.46 -4.50
CA ARG A 197 -5.58 -8.24 -3.99
C ARG A 197 -4.60 -7.08 -3.84
N ALA A 198 -3.48 -7.33 -3.16
CA ALA A 198 -2.45 -6.32 -2.92
C ALA A 198 -1.78 -5.84 -4.21
N ALA A 199 -1.61 -6.75 -5.16
CA ALA A 199 -1.10 -6.43 -6.48
C ALA A 199 -2.01 -5.40 -7.19
N MET A 200 -3.32 -5.62 -7.15
CA MET A 200 -4.31 -4.77 -7.82
C MET A 200 -4.55 -3.42 -7.13
N ALA A 201 -4.39 -3.35 -5.80
CA ALA A 201 -4.51 -2.12 -5.02
C ALA A 201 -3.56 -1.00 -5.51
N GLY A 202 -2.36 -1.37 -6.00
CA GLY A 202 -1.38 -0.41 -6.50
C GLY A 202 -1.61 0.08 -7.94
N ARG A 203 -2.61 -0.44 -8.65
CA ARG A 203 -2.85 -0.13 -10.08
C ARG A 203 -4.24 0.43 -10.38
N SER A 204 -5.27 0.04 -9.64
CA SER A 204 -6.65 0.49 -9.91
C SER A 204 -7.20 1.31 -8.75
N THR A 205 -7.55 2.57 -9.02
CA THR A 205 -8.21 3.50 -8.08
C THR A 205 -9.64 3.07 -7.73
N ALA A 206 -10.22 2.12 -8.47
CA ALA A 206 -11.58 1.64 -8.28
C ALA A 206 -11.75 0.64 -7.11
N LEU A 207 -10.71 0.40 -6.32
CA LEU A 207 -10.65 -0.72 -5.38
C LEU A 207 -10.39 -0.30 -3.92
N THR A 208 -11.00 0.80 -3.47
CA THR A 208 -10.96 1.24 -2.06
C THR A 208 -11.57 0.24 -1.07
N ALA A 209 -12.33 -0.76 -1.55
CA ALA A 209 -12.90 -1.85 -0.75
C ALA A 209 -11.96 -3.07 -0.57
N ILE A 210 -10.66 -2.96 -0.89
CA ILE A 210 -9.73 -4.10 -0.83
C ILE A 210 -9.41 -4.55 0.59
N PHE A 211 -9.36 -3.64 1.57
CA PHE A 211 -8.80 -3.94 2.88
C PHE A 211 -9.89 -4.12 3.93
N THR A 212 -9.75 -5.16 4.76
CA THR A 212 -10.69 -5.41 5.87
C THR A 212 -10.34 -4.48 7.04
N PRO A 213 -11.20 -3.54 7.45
CA PRO A 213 -10.90 -2.62 8.55
C PRO A 213 -10.54 -3.38 9.84
N GLY A 214 -9.60 -2.83 10.62
CA GLY A 214 -9.11 -3.44 11.86
C GLY A 214 -7.97 -4.44 11.68
N TYR A 215 -7.95 -5.21 10.58
CA TYR A 215 -6.92 -6.23 10.34
C TYR A 215 -5.83 -5.80 9.35
N ALA A 216 -6.15 -4.89 8.44
CA ALA A 216 -5.17 -4.37 7.49
C ALA A 216 -4.23 -3.35 8.13
N ALA A 217 -2.93 -3.52 7.89
CA ALA A 217 -1.91 -2.60 8.37
C ALA A 217 -1.91 -1.29 7.57
N ALA A 218 -1.45 -0.19 8.18
CA ALA A 218 -1.44 1.14 7.55
C ALA A 218 -0.64 1.16 6.22
N GLU A 219 0.48 0.44 6.16
CA GLU A 219 1.30 0.35 4.95
C GLU A 219 0.61 -0.38 3.78
N GLN A 220 -0.46 -1.13 4.03
CA GLN A 220 -1.25 -1.75 2.96
C GLN A 220 -2.17 -0.74 2.26
N MET A 221 -2.56 0.31 2.96
CA MET A 221 -3.45 1.37 2.45
C MET A 221 -2.68 2.50 1.77
N THR A 222 -1.35 2.43 1.80
CA THR A 222 -0.44 3.41 1.19
C THR A 222 0.47 2.71 0.19
N SER A 223 1.35 3.47 -0.45
CA SER A 223 2.43 2.97 -1.31
C SER A 223 3.65 2.46 -0.54
N ALA A 224 3.59 2.45 0.79
CA ALA A 224 4.68 2.02 1.64
C ALA A 224 5.05 0.55 1.44
N LYS A 225 6.30 0.22 1.76
CA LYS A 225 6.83 -1.14 1.58
C LYS A 225 6.16 -2.10 2.56
N GLN A 226 5.60 -3.17 2.02
CA GLN A 226 5.06 -4.30 2.78
C GLN A 226 6.16 -5.34 3.03
N GLY A 227 6.09 -6.01 4.18
CA GLY A 227 7.06 -7.03 4.61
C GLY A 227 6.45 -7.97 5.65
N PRO A 228 7.26 -8.84 6.30
CA PRO A 228 6.79 -9.73 7.36
C PRO A 228 6.00 -9.03 8.47
N TRP A 229 6.39 -7.79 8.81
CA TRP A 229 5.71 -6.92 9.79
C TRP A 229 4.26 -6.57 9.41
N THR A 230 3.89 -6.69 8.13
CA THR A 230 2.51 -6.51 7.64
C THR A 230 1.63 -7.69 8.03
N ASP A 231 2.13 -8.93 7.87
CA ASP A 231 1.41 -10.13 8.32
C ASP A 231 1.38 -10.22 9.85
N ILE A 232 2.46 -9.81 10.53
CA ILE A 232 2.51 -9.74 12.00
C ILE A 232 1.41 -8.82 12.54
N TYR A 233 1.14 -7.69 11.88
CA TYR A 233 0.02 -6.81 12.25
C TYR A 233 -1.33 -7.54 12.10
N GLY A 234 -1.58 -8.16 10.95
CA GLY A 234 -2.84 -8.87 10.70
C GLY A 234 -3.09 -10.03 11.68
N LEU A 235 -2.04 -10.79 12.01
CA LEU A 235 -2.11 -11.84 13.03
C LEU A 235 -2.32 -11.25 14.43
N SER A 236 -1.63 -10.17 14.77
CA SER A 236 -1.81 -9.51 16.07
C SER A 236 -3.22 -8.93 16.24
N ALA A 237 -3.79 -8.34 15.19
CA ALA A 237 -5.18 -7.88 15.18
C ALA A 237 -6.18 -9.02 15.34
N THR A 238 -5.92 -10.16 14.68
CA THR A 238 -6.71 -11.38 14.81
C THR A 238 -6.72 -11.92 16.24
N LEU A 239 -5.53 -12.02 16.85
CA LEU A 239 -5.38 -12.50 18.23
C LEU A 239 -5.96 -11.52 19.24
N TYR A 240 -5.78 -10.22 19.02
CA TYR A 240 -6.43 -9.19 19.82
C TYR A 240 -7.95 -9.35 19.80
N HIS A 241 -8.56 -9.56 18.63
CA HIS A 241 -9.99 -9.78 18.53
C HIS A 241 -10.42 -11.03 19.32
N ALA A 242 -9.69 -12.14 19.17
CA ALA A 242 -9.97 -13.37 19.90
C ALA A 242 -9.89 -13.21 21.44
N ILE A 243 -8.95 -12.40 21.93
CA ILE A 243 -8.73 -12.20 23.38
C ILE A 243 -9.68 -11.12 23.95
N ALA A 244 -9.79 -9.98 23.28
CA ALA A 244 -10.58 -8.85 23.74
C ALA A 244 -12.07 -9.02 23.45
N GLY A 245 -12.45 -9.89 22.51
CA GLY A 245 -13.82 -10.08 22.03
C GLY A 245 -14.33 -8.93 21.16
N ARG A 246 -13.43 -8.02 20.76
CA ARG A 246 -13.71 -6.89 19.85
C ARG A 246 -12.51 -6.64 18.96
N THR A 247 -12.76 -6.30 17.69
CA THR A 247 -11.73 -5.90 16.73
C THR A 247 -10.96 -4.67 17.25
N PRO A 248 -9.63 -4.57 17.04
CA PRO A 248 -8.92 -3.33 17.33
C PRO A 248 -9.41 -2.19 16.42
N PRO A 249 -9.27 -0.92 16.82
CA PRO A 249 -9.53 0.21 15.94
C PRO A 249 -8.71 0.10 14.64
N SER A 250 -9.25 0.59 13.52
CA SER A 250 -8.56 0.44 12.23
C SER A 250 -7.22 1.20 12.25
N ALA A 251 -6.21 0.69 11.53
CA ALA A 251 -4.90 1.35 11.47
C ALA A 251 -5.01 2.80 10.98
N PHE A 252 -5.94 3.08 10.06
CA PHE A 252 -6.21 4.42 9.54
C PHE A 252 -6.79 5.34 10.62
N ASP A 253 -7.81 4.89 11.36
CA ASP A 253 -8.40 5.69 12.44
C ASP A 253 -7.35 5.99 13.52
N ARG A 254 -6.49 5.03 13.84
CA ARG A 254 -5.40 5.18 14.81
C ARG A 254 -4.31 6.14 14.37
N MET A 255 -4.15 6.41 13.08
CA MET A 255 -3.26 7.47 12.59
C MET A 255 -3.81 8.88 12.88
N LEU A 256 -5.13 9.01 13.02
CA LEU A 256 -5.80 10.27 13.33
C LEU A 256 -5.96 10.47 14.84
N ASP A 257 -6.47 9.44 15.54
CA ASP A 257 -6.67 9.42 16.98
C ASP A 257 -6.52 7.97 17.50
N ASP A 258 -5.41 7.69 18.20
CA ASP A 258 -5.11 6.33 18.66
C ASP A 258 -5.88 6.00 19.96
N THR A 259 -7.06 5.42 19.79
CA THR A 259 -7.93 4.94 20.88
C THR A 259 -7.70 3.46 21.24
N TYR A 260 -6.59 2.89 20.78
CA TYR A 260 -6.22 1.51 21.06
C TYR A 260 -5.99 1.26 22.56
N GLU A 261 -6.54 0.16 23.07
CA GLU A 261 -6.37 -0.27 24.46
C GLU A 261 -5.42 -1.48 24.50
N PRO A 262 -4.18 -1.33 25.00
CA PRO A 262 -3.20 -2.41 24.98
C PRO A 262 -3.61 -3.58 25.89
N LEU A 263 -3.48 -4.81 25.41
CA LEU A 263 -3.81 -6.01 26.19
C LEU A 263 -2.92 -6.17 27.42
N SER A 264 -1.66 -5.71 27.35
CA SER A 264 -0.73 -5.68 28.47
C SER A 264 -1.18 -4.78 29.63
N GLN A 265 -2.06 -3.80 29.35
CA GLN A 265 -2.68 -2.95 30.37
C GLN A 265 -3.96 -3.59 30.93
N VAL A 266 -4.79 -4.18 30.06
CA VAL A 266 -6.05 -4.87 30.45
C VAL A 266 -5.77 -6.12 31.27
N LYS A 267 -4.68 -6.85 30.96
CA LYS A 267 -4.24 -8.09 31.62
C LYS A 267 -5.36 -9.14 31.74
N PRO A 268 -5.93 -9.61 30.62
CA PRO A 268 -6.91 -10.69 30.64
C PRO A 268 -6.34 -11.94 31.34
N ALA A 269 -7.15 -12.56 32.17
CA ALA A 269 -6.72 -13.68 33.01
C ALA A 269 -6.30 -14.90 32.18
N GLY A 270 -5.24 -15.59 32.64
CA GLY A 270 -4.73 -16.83 32.03
C GLY A 270 -3.71 -16.61 30.91
N PHE A 271 -3.50 -15.38 30.43
CA PHE A 271 -2.53 -15.08 29.39
C PHE A 271 -1.16 -14.73 29.95
N LEU A 272 -0.10 -15.21 29.30
CA LEU A 272 1.27 -14.83 29.63
C LEU A 272 1.51 -13.34 29.31
N PRO A 273 2.21 -12.60 30.19
CA PRO A 273 2.54 -11.19 29.93
C PRO A 273 3.27 -10.96 28.60
N GLY A 274 4.17 -11.87 28.20
CA GLY A 274 4.86 -11.81 26.91
C GLY A 274 3.93 -11.92 25.70
N VAL A 275 2.91 -12.79 25.76
CA VAL A 275 1.91 -12.92 24.69
C VAL A 275 1.15 -11.60 24.50
N LEU A 276 0.68 -11.00 25.59
CA LEU A 276 -0.05 -9.74 25.55
C LEU A 276 0.83 -8.59 25.02
N ALA A 277 2.05 -8.45 25.55
CA ALA A 277 3.01 -7.44 25.10
C ALA A 277 3.45 -7.65 23.65
N GLY A 278 3.59 -8.91 23.22
CA GLY A 278 3.95 -9.25 21.85
C GLY A 278 2.84 -8.93 20.86
N ILE A 279 1.57 -9.17 21.22
CA ILE A 279 0.41 -8.75 20.41
C ILE A 279 0.35 -7.23 20.31
N ASP A 280 0.54 -6.52 21.44
CA ASP A 280 0.55 -5.05 21.45
C ASP A 280 1.68 -4.49 20.57
N ALA A 281 2.89 -5.08 20.63
CA ALA A 281 4.02 -4.71 19.78
C ALA A 281 3.75 -4.97 18.29
N GLY A 282 3.09 -6.08 17.95
CA GLY A 282 2.68 -6.37 16.59
C GLY A 282 1.58 -5.43 16.06
N LEU A 283 0.80 -4.82 16.96
CA LEU A 283 -0.23 -3.82 16.65
C LEU A 283 0.27 -2.38 16.60
N ALA A 284 1.58 -2.11 16.72
CA ALA A 284 2.09 -0.75 16.54
C ALA A 284 1.71 -0.19 15.16
N VAL A 285 1.24 1.07 15.08
CA VAL A 285 0.79 1.67 13.80
C VAL A 285 1.97 1.80 12.83
N VAL A 286 3.11 2.28 13.32
CA VAL A 286 4.33 2.46 12.54
C VAL A 286 5.00 1.10 12.30
N ALA A 287 5.21 0.75 11.03
CA ALA A 287 5.76 -0.55 10.64
C ALA A 287 7.16 -0.85 11.22
N SER A 288 8.01 0.15 11.42
CA SER A 288 9.36 -0.01 12.00
C SER A 288 9.34 -0.39 13.48
N ASP A 289 8.26 -0.07 14.18
CA ASP A 289 8.14 -0.26 15.63
C ASP A 289 7.61 -1.67 15.96
N ARG A 290 7.18 -2.41 14.93
CA ARG A 290 6.77 -3.81 15.04
C ARG A 290 7.97 -4.75 15.00
N PRO A 291 7.83 -6.00 15.48
CA PRO A 291 8.76 -7.07 15.16
C PRO A 291 8.91 -7.23 13.64
N GLN A 292 10.15 -7.24 13.15
CA GLN A 292 10.44 -7.24 11.71
C GLN A 292 10.45 -8.64 11.08
N SER A 293 10.36 -9.71 11.89
CA SER A 293 10.30 -11.10 11.46
C SER A 293 9.63 -11.97 12.52
N ILE A 294 9.10 -13.13 12.12
CA ILE A 294 8.55 -14.11 13.07
C ILE A 294 9.61 -14.58 14.07
N ALA A 295 10.83 -14.86 13.60
CA ALA A 295 11.98 -15.21 14.45
C ALA A 295 12.27 -14.15 15.53
N GLY A 296 12.16 -12.86 15.19
CA GLY A 296 12.35 -11.76 16.14
C GLY A 296 11.15 -11.53 17.07
N TRP A 297 9.96 -12.01 16.71
CA TRP A 297 8.74 -11.86 17.49
C TRP A 297 8.57 -12.94 18.56
N ARG A 298 8.92 -14.20 18.24
CA ARG A 298 8.79 -15.36 19.15
C ARG A 298 9.35 -15.11 20.56
N PRO A 299 10.57 -14.54 20.73
CA PRO A 299 11.12 -14.35 22.07
C PRO A 299 10.25 -13.45 22.96
N ILE A 300 9.59 -12.43 22.38
CA ILE A 300 8.70 -11.52 23.08
C ILE A 300 7.46 -12.28 23.57
N LEU A 301 6.86 -13.07 22.68
CA LEU A 301 5.67 -13.87 22.97
C LEU A 301 5.92 -14.93 24.06
N SER A 302 7.14 -15.47 24.16
CA SER A 302 7.52 -16.48 25.15
C SER A 302 7.94 -15.91 26.52
N MET A 303 7.94 -14.59 26.73
CA MET A 303 8.39 -14.01 28.00
C MET A 303 7.40 -14.29 29.14
N ALA A 304 7.91 -14.81 30.26
CA ALA A 304 7.13 -15.05 31.47
C ALA A 304 6.80 -13.76 32.24
N GLU A 305 7.61 -12.71 32.08
CA GLU A 305 7.37 -11.37 32.63
C GLU A 305 7.39 -10.34 31.49
N ALA A 306 6.49 -9.36 31.53
CA ALA A 306 6.50 -8.28 30.55
C ALA A 306 7.76 -7.43 30.77
N PRO A 307 8.47 -7.00 29.71
CA PRO A 307 9.54 -6.03 29.88
C PRO A 307 8.95 -4.80 30.58
N ALA A 308 9.64 -4.32 31.62
CA ALA A 308 9.28 -3.05 32.24
C ALA A 308 9.20 -1.98 31.14
N ALA A 309 8.20 -1.10 31.20
CA ALA A 309 7.92 -0.11 30.16
C ALA A 309 9.11 0.84 29.84
N ASP A 310 10.18 0.80 30.64
CA ASP A 310 11.43 1.55 30.45
C ASP A 310 12.61 0.72 29.91
N ALA A 311 12.45 -0.58 29.64
CA ALA A 311 13.51 -1.43 29.09
C ALA A 311 13.51 -1.37 27.56
N THR A 312 14.06 -0.30 26.99
CA THR A 312 14.47 -0.27 25.59
C THR A 312 15.46 -1.41 25.36
N VAL A 313 15.09 -2.45 24.60
CA VAL A 313 16.06 -3.40 24.04
C VAL A 313 16.85 -2.64 22.98
N VAL A 314 17.93 -2.00 23.42
CA VAL A 314 18.89 -1.33 22.55
C VAL A 314 19.75 -2.40 21.89
N ILE A 315 19.44 -2.77 20.65
CA ILE A 315 20.43 -3.32 19.74
C ILE A 315 21.13 -2.14 19.07
N GLY A 316 22.23 -1.71 19.69
CA GLY A 316 23.40 -1.07 19.07
C GLY A 316 23.26 0.34 18.46
N LYS A 317 23.42 1.39 19.28
CA LYS A 317 24.27 2.56 18.95
C LYS A 317 24.74 3.30 20.21
N ALA A 318 26.03 3.64 20.26
CA ALA A 318 26.72 4.35 21.36
C ALA A 318 26.48 5.90 21.30
N PRO A 319 26.86 6.70 22.32
CA PRO A 319 25.92 7.45 23.15
C PRO A 319 25.93 8.98 22.95
N THR A 320 24.81 9.61 23.30
CA THR A 320 24.63 11.06 23.46
C THR A 320 24.94 11.49 24.91
N PRO A 321 25.43 12.72 25.18
CA PRO A 321 25.31 13.33 26.50
C PRO A 321 24.15 14.34 26.57
N ALA A 322 23.43 14.33 27.68
CA ALA A 322 22.45 15.33 28.14
C ALA A 322 22.90 15.88 29.52
N PRO A 323 22.19 16.79 30.22
CA PRO A 323 21.41 17.98 29.83
C PRO A 323 21.87 19.25 30.61
N ARG A 324 21.23 20.42 30.40
CA ARG A 324 21.25 21.54 31.36
C ARG A 324 19.86 22.16 31.53
N HIS A 325 19.40 22.23 32.78
CA HIS A 325 18.25 23.00 33.25
C HIS A 325 18.55 24.50 33.29
N VAL A 326 17.54 25.34 33.03
CA VAL A 326 17.51 26.73 33.50
C VAL A 326 16.13 27.02 34.10
N SER A 327 16.17 27.50 35.34
CA SER A 327 15.08 28.05 36.15
C SER A 327 15.10 29.57 36.03
N THR A 328 13.96 30.24 35.87
CA THR A 328 13.83 31.70 36.09
C THR A 328 12.51 32.05 36.77
N LEU A 329 12.65 32.78 37.88
CA LEU A 329 11.66 33.35 38.79
C LEU A 329 10.89 34.56 38.20
N PRO A 330 9.75 34.98 38.79
CA PRO A 330 9.07 36.24 38.48
C PRO A 330 9.52 37.42 39.39
N PRO A 331 9.40 38.69 38.93
CA PRO A 331 9.59 39.88 39.76
C PRO A 331 8.27 40.56 40.26
N PRO A 332 8.33 41.51 41.22
CA PRO A 332 7.44 41.53 42.38
C PRO A 332 6.51 42.76 42.51
N ALA A 333 5.56 42.62 43.44
CA ALA A 333 4.71 43.68 43.97
C ALA A 333 5.38 44.44 45.14
N ALA A 334 5.14 45.74 45.18
CA ALA A 334 5.43 46.67 46.27
C ALA A 334 4.19 47.57 46.44
N ALA A 335 3.79 48.11 47.59
CA ALA A 335 4.13 47.93 48.99
C ALA A 335 2.95 48.52 49.79
N ALA A 336 2.78 48.09 51.04
CA ALA A 336 1.78 48.56 51.97
C ALA A 336 2.08 49.96 52.56
N GLY A 337 1.03 50.64 53.03
CA GLY A 337 1.11 51.77 53.96
C GLY A 337 -0.17 51.84 54.81
N ALA A 338 -0.02 51.77 56.14
CA ALA A 338 -1.09 51.66 57.13
C ALA A 338 -1.40 53.00 57.83
N SER A 339 -2.61 53.19 58.37
CA SER A 339 -2.85 53.80 59.71
C SER A 339 -4.34 53.94 60.11
N SER A 340 -4.71 53.12 61.11
CA SER A 340 -5.46 53.41 62.36
C SER A 340 -6.54 54.52 62.51
N ARG A 341 -7.73 54.04 62.91
CA ARG A 341 -8.58 54.40 64.09
C ARG A 341 -9.37 55.75 64.20
N THR A 342 -10.69 55.53 64.36
CA THR A 342 -11.67 56.13 65.31
C THR A 342 -12.15 57.58 65.17
N GLY A 343 -13.49 57.74 65.16
CA GLY A 343 -14.16 58.79 65.95
C GLY A 343 -15.31 59.55 65.25
N LEU A 344 -16.45 59.60 65.96
CA LEU A 344 -17.48 60.65 65.93
C LEU A 344 -18.70 60.51 64.99
N TRP A 345 -19.55 59.54 65.31
CA TRP A 345 -21.00 59.77 65.38
C TRP A 345 -21.30 60.72 66.55
N LEU A 346 -21.99 61.87 66.34
CA LEU A 346 -22.79 62.63 67.32
C LEU A 346 -23.23 64.05 66.87
N ALA A 347 -23.53 64.30 65.58
CA ALA A 347 -23.94 65.65 65.13
C ALA A 347 -25.24 65.75 64.31
N LEU A 348 -25.88 64.63 63.93
CA LEU A 348 -27.05 64.65 63.04
C LEU A 348 -28.42 64.42 63.71
N VAL A 349 -28.44 64.04 65.00
CA VAL A 349 -29.71 63.74 65.71
C VAL A 349 -30.32 64.96 66.42
N ALA A 350 -29.54 66.02 66.70
CA ALA A 350 -30.01 67.19 67.45
C ALA A 350 -30.73 68.27 66.61
N LEU A 351 -30.58 68.26 65.27
CA LEU A 351 -31.15 69.31 64.41
C LEU A 351 -32.62 69.02 64.00
N VAL A 352 -33.04 67.75 64.02
CA VAL A 352 -34.38 67.34 63.59
C VAL A 352 -35.44 67.53 64.69
N LEU A 353 -35.04 67.48 65.97
CA LEU A 353 -35.98 67.59 67.09
C LEU A 353 -36.36 69.02 67.47
N ILE A 354 -35.61 70.03 67.01
CA ILE A 354 -35.89 71.45 67.32
C ILE A 354 -36.86 72.08 66.30
N LEU A 355 -36.92 71.58 65.07
CA LEU A 355 -37.83 72.10 64.04
C LEU A 355 -39.27 71.54 64.14
N LEU A 356 -39.47 70.40 64.81
CA LEU A 356 -40.79 69.80 65.00
C LEU A 356 -41.55 70.32 66.24
N GLY A 357 -40.88 71.02 67.16
CA GLY A 357 -41.51 71.55 68.38
C GLY A 357 -42.15 72.94 68.25
N GLY A 358 -41.82 73.71 67.21
CA GLY A 358 -42.21 75.13 67.12
C GLY A 358 -43.54 75.43 66.42
N GLY A 359 -44.02 74.55 65.53
CA GLY A 359 -45.19 74.83 64.67
C GLY A 359 -46.55 74.48 65.27
N GLY A 360 -46.59 73.58 66.27
CA GLY A 360 -47.84 72.99 66.77
C GLY A 360 -48.68 73.90 67.68
N TYR A 361 -48.06 74.90 68.32
CA TYR A 361 -48.73 75.71 69.35
C TYR A 361 -49.57 76.87 68.78
N TYR A 362 -49.30 77.32 67.54
CA TYR A 362 -49.99 78.47 66.93
C TYR A 362 -51.30 78.11 66.20
N PHE A 363 -51.47 76.84 65.79
CA PHE A 363 -52.67 76.38 65.07
C PHE A 363 -53.79 75.82 65.97
N ALA A 364 -53.58 75.71 67.28
CA ALA A 364 -54.49 75.03 68.21
C ALA A 364 -55.66 75.90 68.73
N VAL A 365 -55.79 77.18 68.34
CA VAL A 365 -56.78 78.11 68.94
C VAL A 365 -57.85 78.64 67.96
N ARG A 366 -57.87 78.19 66.69
CA ARG A 366 -59.02 78.41 65.78
C ARG A 366 -59.27 77.16 64.92
N GLY A 367 -60.39 76.47 65.17
CA GLY A 367 -60.83 75.34 64.35
C GLY A 367 -61.15 75.77 62.91
N PRO A 368 -60.74 75.02 61.87
CA PRO A 368 -60.95 75.40 60.48
C PRO A 368 -62.35 74.98 59.97
N ASP A 369 -62.95 75.81 59.11
CA ASP A 369 -64.27 75.60 58.50
C ASP A 369 -64.34 74.32 57.64
N SER A 370 -65.50 73.66 57.63
CA SER A 370 -65.84 72.40 56.93
C SER A 370 -65.36 72.31 55.47
N GLU A 371 -65.31 73.44 54.74
CA GLU A 371 -64.83 73.45 53.35
C GLU A 371 -63.31 73.28 53.22
N THR A 372 -62.53 73.77 54.19
CA THR A 372 -61.06 73.63 54.15
C THR A 372 -60.57 72.21 54.44
N VAL A 373 -61.34 71.42 55.20
CA VAL A 373 -61.03 70.00 55.44
C VAL A 373 -61.27 69.17 54.17
N LYS A 374 -62.36 69.43 53.44
CA LYS A 374 -62.62 68.76 52.15
C LYS A 374 -61.64 69.17 51.06
N ALA A 375 -61.27 70.46 50.99
CA ALA A 375 -60.26 70.93 50.05
C ALA A 375 -58.87 70.33 50.33
N ARG A 376 -58.51 70.14 51.61
CA ARG A 376 -57.28 69.44 52.00
C ARG A 376 -57.30 67.96 51.62
N GLN A 377 -58.41 67.25 51.84
CA GLN A 377 -58.52 65.83 51.46
C GLN A 377 -58.41 65.63 49.94
N LEU A 378 -59.05 66.47 49.13
CA LEU A 378 -58.93 66.43 47.67
C LEU A 378 -57.52 66.80 47.18
N ALA A 379 -56.85 67.75 47.86
CA ALA A 379 -55.47 68.11 47.55
C ALA A 379 -54.49 66.98 47.92
N GLU A 380 -54.68 66.32 49.08
CA GLU A 380 -53.89 65.16 49.50
C GLU A 380 -54.09 63.96 48.57
N GLU A 381 -55.32 63.69 48.11
CA GLU A 381 -55.58 62.64 47.12
C GLU A 381 -54.95 62.95 45.75
N ALA A 382 -55.00 64.20 45.29
CA ALA A 382 -54.36 64.63 44.06
C ALA A 382 -52.82 64.57 44.14
N GLU A 383 -52.24 64.94 45.27
CA GLU A 383 -50.80 64.88 45.52
C GLU A 383 -50.32 63.41 45.64
N ALA A 384 -51.08 62.57 46.35
CA ALA A 384 -50.82 61.13 46.41
C ALA A 384 -50.94 60.46 45.02
N GLY A 385 -51.88 60.90 44.19
CA GLY A 385 -51.99 60.48 42.80
C GLY A 385 -50.79 60.88 41.95
N ARG A 386 -50.28 62.11 42.13
CA ARG A 386 -49.10 62.63 41.40
C ARG A 386 -47.82 61.90 41.81
N LEU A 387 -47.62 61.66 43.10
CA LEU A 387 -46.46 60.91 43.61
C LEU A 387 -46.45 59.46 43.12
N LYS A 388 -47.61 58.79 43.09
CA LYS A 388 -47.73 57.45 42.48
C LYS A 388 -47.42 57.46 40.99
N ALA A 389 -47.89 58.48 40.26
CA ALA A 389 -47.60 58.60 38.83
C ALA A 389 -46.10 58.85 38.56
N GLU A 390 -45.43 59.66 39.38
CA GLU A 390 -43.98 59.87 39.31
C GLU A 390 -43.19 58.61 39.66
N GLU A 391 -43.62 57.82 40.65
CA GLU A 391 -42.99 56.55 41.00
C GLU A 391 -43.11 55.52 39.85
N VAL A 392 -44.28 55.42 39.22
CA VAL A 392 -44.50 54.57 38.05
C VAL A 392 -43.64 55.02 36.87
N ALA A 393 -43.56 56.33 36.62
CA ALA A 393 -42.72 56.89 35.56
C ALA A 393 -41.21 56.66 35.83
N ALA A 394 -40.77 56.75 37.09
CA ALA A 394 -39.39 56.47 37.47
C ALA A 394 -39.04 54.98 37.30
N LYS A 395 -39.94 54.07 37.69
CA LYS A 395 -39.79 52.62 37.46
C LYS A 395 -39.70 52.28 35.97
N LEU A 396 -40.56 52.88 35.14
CA LEU A 396 -40.54 52.64 33.69
C LEU A 396 -39.23 53.14 33.03
N ARG A 397 -38.68 54.26 33.49
CA ARG A 397 -37.38 54.76 33.01
C ARG A 397 -36.23 53.83 33.40
N ALA A 398 -36.22 53.37 34.64
CA ALA A 398 -35.19 52.42 35.11
C ALA A 398 -35.26 51.08 34.34
N ASP A 399 -36.46 50.56 34.10
CA ASP A 399 -36.67 49.32 33.33
C ASP A 399 -36.23 49.48 31.86
N ASN A 400 -36.56 50.60 31.23
CA ASN A 400 -36.10 50.91 29.86
C ASN A 400 -34.58 51.05 29.79
N GLU A 401 -33.94 51.69 30.76
CA GLU A 401 -32.47 51.82 30.79
C GLU A 401 -31.79 50.46 30.99
N GLN A 402 -32.38 49.59 31.82
CA GLN A 402 -31.87 48.23 32.03
C GLN A 402 -32.05 47.35 30.78
N ARG A 403 -33.17 47.48 30.08
CA ARG A 403 -33.40 46.80 28.80
C ARG A 403 -32.39 47.23 27.73
N LEU A 404 -32.16 48.53 27.57
CA LEU A 404 -31.19 49.05 26.60
C LEU A 404 -29.77 48.55 26.89
N LYS A 405 -29.34 48.55 28.16
CA LYS A 405 -28.04 47.98 28.56
C LYS A 405 -27.95 46.49 28.26
N THR A 406 -29.03 45.74 28.46
CA THR A 406 -29.07 44.30 28.20
C THR A 406 -28.99 44.00 26.69
N GLU A 407 -29.72 44.77 25.87
CA GLU A 407 -29.68 44.68 24.41
C GLU A 407 -28.29 45.03 23.85
N GLU A 408 -27.63 46.05 24.41
CA GLU A 408 -26.28 46.46 24.01
C GLU A 408 -25.22 45.40 24.35
N ILE A 409 -25.30 44.79 25.55
CA ILE A 409 -24.43 43.67 25.95
C ILE A 409 -24.66 42.45 25.05
N ALA A 410 -25.92 42.13 24.72
CA ALA A 410 -26.24 41.02 23.83
C ALA A 410 -25.71 41.26 22.40
N ALA A 411 -25.83 42.49 21.87
CA ALA A 411 -25.31 42.86 20.57
C ALA A 411 -23.77 42.84 20.53
N ALA A 412 -23.10 43.27 21.60
CA ALA A 412 -21.64 43.20 21.72
C ALA A 412 -21.15 41.74 21.73
N ARG A 413 -21.83 40.87 22.47
CA ARG A 413 -21.52 39.43 22.51
C ARG A 413 -21.69 38.75 21.15
N GLN A 414 -22.78 39.04 20.43
CA GLN A 414 -22.98 38.50 19.08
C GLN A 414 -21.90 38.95 18.09
N ARG A 415 -21.44 40.22 18.18
CA ARG A 415 -20.33 40.71 17.34
C ARG A 415 -19.02 39.99 17.65
N GLN A 416 -18.75 39.71 18.92
CA GLN A 416 -17.57 38.96 19.32
C GLN A 416 -17.62 37.50 18.82
N GLU A 417 -18.75 36.82 19.02
CA GLU A 417 -18.94 35.44 18.55
C GLU A 417 -18.85 35.34 17.01
N ALA A 418 -19.39 36.33 16.28
CA ALA A 418 -19.26 36.40 14.82
C ALA A 418 -17.82 36.66 14.37
N ALA A 419 -17.06 37.49 15.08
CA ALA A 419 -15.65 37.76 14.77
C ALA A 419 -14.76 36.53 15.04
N GLU A 420 -14.99 35.83 16.15
CA GLU A 420 -14.30 34.57 16.48
C GLU A 420 -14.61 33.46 15.47
N ALA A 421 -15.88 33.34 15.04
CA ALA A 421 -16.28 32.39 14.01
C ALA A 421 -15.65 32.70 12.64
N ALA A 422 -15.52 33.99 12.28
CA ALA A 422 -14.85 34.41 11.05
C ALA A 422 -13.34 34.12 11.10
N ALA A 423 -12.68 34.39 12.22
CA ALA A 423 -11.26 34.08 12.43
C ALA A 423 -10.98 32.57 12.36
N LYS A 424 -11.85 31.75 12.96
CA LYS A 424 -11.75 30.29 12.89
C LYS A 424 -11.86 29.77 11.45
N LYS A 425 -12.82 30.28 10.66
CA LYS A 425 -12.96 29.91 9.24
C LYS A 425 -11.74 30.30 8.41
N GLN A 426 -11.16 31.48 8.65
CA GLN A 426 -9.95 31.91 7.95
C GLN A 426 -8.74 31.01 8.30
N PHE A 427 -8.58 30.66 9.58
CA PHE A 427 -7.52 29.74 10.01
C PHE A 427 -7.68 28.33 9.43
N GLU A 428 -8.91 27.80 9.40
CA GLU A 428 -9.22 26.51 8.78
C GLU A 428 -8.94 26.51 7.27
N GLU A 429 -9.31 27.59 6.55
CA GLU A 429 -9.04 27.70 5.12
C GLU A 429 -7.54 27.83 4.82
N GLU A 430 -6.80 28.61 5.61
CA GLU A 430 -5.34 28.73 5.47
C GLU A 430 -4.63 27.41 5.78
N THR A 431 -5.07 26.70 6.82
CA THR A 431 -4.53 25.38 7.20
C THR A 431 -4.82 24.37 6.09
N ARG A 432 -6.04 24.34 5.54
CA ARG A 432 -6.40 23.47 4.43
C ARG A 432 -5.52 23.72 3.20
N ARG A 433 -5.28 24.98 2.84
CA ARG A 433 -4.40 25.34 1.72
C ARG A 433 -2.96 24.88 1.95
N LYS A 434 -2.42 25.02 3.18
CA LYS A 434 -1.07 24.53 3.52
C LYS A 434 -0.99 23.01 3.38
N VAL A 435 -1.95 22.28 3.93
CA VAL A 435 -2.01 20.80 3.83
C VAL A 435 -2.14 20.34 2.38
N GLU A 436 -2.99 20.99 1.57
CA GLU A 436 -3.10 20.70 0.13
C GLU A 436 -1.78 20.93 -0.61
N THR A 437 -1.05 22.01 -0.31
CA THR A 437 0.25 22.29 -0.93
C THR A 437 1.33 21.28 -0.51
N GLU A 438 1.36 20.86 0.75
CA GLU A 438 2.31 19.85 1.24
C GLU A 438 1.99 18.46 0.68
N MET A 439 0.71 18.06 0.61
CA MET A 439 0.30 16.80 -0.03
C MET A 439 0.65 16.78 -1.52
N ALA A 440 0.46 17.90 -2.23
CA ALA A 440 0.84 17.99 -3.64
C ALA A 440 2.37 17.87 -3.84
N ALA A 441 3.16 18.48 -2.94
CA ALA A 441 4.62 18.38 -2.96
C ALA A 441 5.10 16.95 -2.65
N GLN A 442 4.51 16.29 -1.65
CA GLN A 442 4.82 14.89 -1.31
C GLN A 442 4.46 13.94 -2.45
N LYS A 443 3.27 14.09 -3.05
CA LYS A 443 2.86 13.28 -4.19
C LYS A 443 3.83 13.40 -5.37
N LYS A 444 4.30 14.61 -5.67
CA LYS A 444 5.29 14.85 -6.72
C LYS A 444 6.64 14.19 -6.40
N ALA A 445 7.10 14.31 -5.15
CA ALA A 445 8.35 13.67 -4.72
C ALA A 445 8.26 12.14 -4.78
N GLU A 446 7.10 11.57 -4.46
CA GLU A 446 6.83 10.14 -4.54
C GLU A 446 6.78 9.63 -5.98
N GLU A 447 6.13 10.37 -6.89
CA GLU A 447 6.12 10.07 -8.33
C GLU A 447 7.53 10.10 -8.92
N ASP A 448 8.35 11.09 -8.55
CA ASP A 448 9.76 11.17 -8.98
C ASP A 448 10.63 10.03 -8.38
N ALA A 449 10.38 9.63 -7.13
CA ALA A 449 11.08 8.51 -6.50
C ALA A 449 10.71 7.17 -7.14
N LYS A 450 9.42 6.98 -7.45
CA LYS A 450 8.93 5.79 -8.16
C LYS A 450 9.53 5.67 -9.56
N ARG A 451 9.61 6.77 -10.31
CA ARG A 451 10.26 6.77 -11.64
C ARG A 451 11.72 6.33 -11.54
N LYS A 452 12.48 6.84 -10.56
CA LYS A 452 13.88 6.43 -10.34
C LYS A 452 14.00 4.96 -9.95
N ALA A 453 13.12 4.47 -9.07
CA ALA A 453 13.13 3.06 -8.66
C ALA A 453 12.79 2.11 -9.81
N ASP A 454 11.85 2.50 -10.68
CA ASP A 454 11.49 1.73 -11.88
C ASP A 454 12.67 1.68 -12.88
N GLU A 455 13.36 2.81 -13.09
CA GLU A 455 14.59 2.88 -13.91
C GLU A 455 15.72 1.98 -13.36
N GLU A 456 15.96 1.99 -12.05
CA GLU A 456 16.95 1.12 -11.41
C GLU A 456 16.56 -0.36 -11.46
N ALA A 457 15.28 -0.68 -11.28
CA ALA A 457 14.78 -2.05 -11.36
C ALA A 457 14.89 -2.61 -12.78
N GLU A 458 14.61 -1.79 -13.80
CA GLU A 458 14.79 -2.16 -15.20
C GLU A 458 16.28 -2.40 -15.53
N ALA A 459 17.17 -1.52 -15.08
CA ALA A 459 18.61 -1.71 -15.23
C ALA A 459 19.10 -3.01 -14.57
N ARG A 460 18.59 -3.35 -13.38
CA ARG A 460 18.94 -4.59 -12.67
C ARG A 460 18.40 -5.84 -13.37
N ARG A 461 17.17 -5.80 -13.91
CA ARG A 461 16.61 -6.91 -14.70
C ARG A 461 17.43 -7.16 -15.96
N LYS A 462 17.80 -6.09 -16.65
CA LYS A 462 18.68 -6.16 -17.83
C LYS A 462 20.04 -6.78 -17.48
N ALA A 463 20.66 -6.38 -16.37
CA ALA A 463 21.92 -6.96 -15.92
C ALA A 463 21.81 -8.47 -15.58
N VAL A 464 20.71 -8.90 -14.95
CA VAL A 464 20.47 -10.33 -14.66
C VAL A 464 20.22 -11.14 -15.93
N GLU A 465 19.49 -10.58 -16.90
CA GLU A 465 19.24 -11.24 -18.17
C GLU A 465 20.51 -11.33 -19.03
N ASP A 466 21.32 -10.28 -19.03
CA ASP A 466 22.63 -10.26 -19.69
C ASP A 466 23.58 -11.29 -19.04
N ALA A 467 23.55 -11.44 -17.71
CA ALA A 467 24.31 -12.47 -17.00
C ALA A 467 23.79 -13.89 -17.31
N ARG A 468 22.46 -14.09 -17.40
CA ARG A 468 21.88 -15.39 -17.79
C ARG A 468 22.27 -15.77 -19.22
N LYS A 469 22.17 -14.81 -20.15
CA LYS A 469 22.60 -14.98 -21.54
C LYS A 469 24.09 -15.30 -21.64
N ALA A 470 24.92 -14.69 -20.80
CA ALA A 470 26.35 -15.03 -20.72
C ALA A 470 26.59 -16.47 -20.23
N VAL A 471 25.79 -16.96 -19.27
CA VAL A 471 25.88 -18.36 -18.79
C VAL A 471 25.36 -19.37 -19.82
N GLU A 472 24.26 -19.08 -20.52
CA GLU A 472 23.74 -19.92 -21.62
C GLU A 472 24.69 -19.95 -22.83
N PHE A 473 25.37 -18.83 -23.11
CA PHE A 473 26.41 -18.72 -24.14
C PHE A 473 27.64 -19.59 -23.82
N VAL A 474 28.01 -19.73 -22.54
CA VAL A 474 29.08 -20.65 -22.09
C VAL A 474 28.64 -22.12 -22.15
N ALA A 475 27.34 -22.41 -22.07
CA ALA A 475 26.79 -23.76 -22.05
C ALA A 475 26.53 -24.39 -23.45
N GLY A 476 26.65 -23.62 -24.54
CA GLY A 476 26.85 -24.16 -25.89
C GLY A 476 25.68 -24.92 -26.55
N SER A 477 24.42 -24.57 -26.27
CA SER A 477 23.25 -25.20 -26.92
C SER A 477 22.57 -24.25 -27.93
N PHE A 478 22.71 -24.50 -29.23
CA PHE A 478 22.12 -23.68 -30.30
C PHE A 478 21.53 -24.55 -31.43
N ASP A 479 20.24 -24.90 -31.32
CA ASP A 479 19.57 -25.82 -32.26
C ASP A 479 18.71 -25.13 -33.33
N HIS A 480 18.83 -23.83 -33.53
CA HIS A 480 18.14 -23.12 -34.61
C HIS A 480 19.12 -22.13 -35.22
N PHE A 481 19.68 -22.40 -36.41
CA PHE A 481 19.82 -21.44 -37.52
C PHE A 481 20.55 -22.14 -38.70
N GLY A 482 19.97 -22.00 -39.89
CA GLY A 482 20.29 -22.76 -41.10
C GLY A 482 21.34 -22.13 -42.02
N LYS A 483 21.82 -22.97 -42.95
CA LYS A 483 22.90 -22.77 -43.92
C LYS A 483 22.52 -21.74 -45.01
N THR A 484 23.15 -20.56 -45.11
CA THR A 484 23.57 -19.80 -46.35
C THR A 484 23.75 -18.30 -46.09
N LEU A 485 24.92 -17.72 -46.46
CA LEU A 485 25.19 -16.28 -46.42
C LEU A 485 24.37 -15.45 -47.44
N MET A 486 23.71 -14.39 -46.97
CA MET A 486 23.11 -13.33 -47.83
C MET A 486 23.81 -11.98 -47.63
N LEU A 487 24.07 -11.27 -48.74
CA LEU A 487 24.59 -9.90 -48.77
C LEU A 487 23.45 -8.93 -49.15
N ILE A 488 23.27 -7.84 -48.40
CA ILE A 488 22.30 -6.79 -48.70
C ILE A 488 23.02 -5.47 -49.00
N GLY A 489 22.83 -4.91 -50.20
CA GLY A 489 23.33 -3.59 -50.58
C GLY A 489 22.27 -2.50 -50.35
N LEU A 490 22.60 -1.46 -49.58
CA LEU A 490 21.71 -0.31 -49.37
C LEU A 490 21.92 0.74 -50.48
N LYS A 491 20.83 1.08 -51.14
CA LYS A 491 20.78 2.02 -52.27
C LYS A 491 21.25 3.41 -51.83
N GLY A 492 22.43 3.84 -52.30
CA GLY A 492 22.93 5.22 -52.13
C GLY A 492 24.36 5.37 -51.63
N ARG A 493 25.07 4.28 -51.32
CA ARG A 493 26.52 4.27 -51.01
C ARG A 493 27.17 3.11 -51.76
N ALA A 494 27.71 3.39 -52.95
CA ALA A 494 28.30 2.38 -53.84
C ALA A 494 29.70 1.93 -53.38
N ASP A 495 30.14 2.54 -52.30
CA ASP A 495 31.43 2.49 -51.65
C ASP A 495 31.25 1.98 -50.18
N GLU A 496 30.27 1.13 -49.94
CA GLU A 496 30.13 0.48 -48.63
C GLU A 496 29.70 -0.98 -48.81
N VAL A 497 30.65 -1.91 -48.74
CA VAL A 497 30.33 -3.32 -48.55
C VAL A 497 29.93 -3.50 -47.08
N ARG A 498 28.64 -3.72 -46.84
CA ARG A 498 28.12 -4.14 -45.54
C ARG A 498 28.04 -5.67 -45.50
N LEU A 499 28.94 -6.29 -44.75
CA LEU A 499 28.76 -7.64 -44.24
C LEU A 499 27.69 -7.57 -43.16
N GLN A 500 26.50 -8.10 -43.46
CA GLN A 500 25.42 -8.23 -42.51
C GLN A 500 25.13 -9.73 -42.37
N GLY A 501 25.50 -10.29 -41.22
CA GLY A 501 25.33 -11.70 -40.89
C GLY A 501 26.62 -12.31 -40.37
N VAL A 502 26.63 -12.65 -39.08
CA VAL A 502 27.53 -13.65 -38.50
C VAL A 502 26.85 -14.98 -38.81
N ASP A 503 27.19 -15.58 -39.95
CA ASP A 503 26.72 -16.92 -40.29
C ASP A 503 27.85 -17.90 -40.00
N VAL A 504 27.52 -19.04 -39.36
CA VAL A 504 28.52 -20.02 -38.91
C VAL A 504 29.12 -20.69 -40.14
N VAL A 505 30.37 -20.38 -40.43
CA VAL A 505 31.11 -21.05 -41.50
C VAL A 505 31.76 -22.29 -40.91
N ASN A 506 31.02 -23.40 -40.98
CA ASN A 506 31.50 -24.70 -40.54
C ASN A 506 32.38 -25.38 -41.62
N ASP A 507 33.38 -24.67 -42.13
CA ASP A 507 34.43 -25.18 -43.05
C ASP A 507 35.78 -25.13 -42.31
N PRO A 508 36.34 -26.29 -41.91
CA PRO A 508 37.58 -26.36 -41.10
C PRO A 508 38.81 -25.75 -41.78
N ASP A 509 38.90 -25.84 -43.11
CA ASP A 509 40.03 -25.32 -43.86
C ASP A 509 39.98 -23.78 -43.93
N LEU A 510 38.78 -23.21 -44.06
CA LEU A 510 38.58 -21.75 -44.02
C LEU A 510 38.91 -21.18 -42.64
N ASN A 511 38.48 -21.86 -41.57
CA ASN A 511 38.77 -21.43 -40.20
C ASN A 511 40.27 -21.42 -39.94
N LYS A 512 41.00 -22.42 -40.44
CA LYS A 512 42.46 -22.49 -40.33
C LYS A 512 43.15 -21.33 -41.05
N VAL A 513 42.74 -21.00 -42.28
CA VAL A 513 43.31 -19.88 -43.05
C VAL A 513 43.04 -18.52 -42.37
N ALA A 514 41.83 -18.31 -41.84
CA ALA A 514 41.49 -17.08 -41.13
C ALA A 514 42.29 -16.90 -39.82
N ILE A 515 42.49 -18.00 -39.09
CA ILE A 515 43.35 -18.11 -37.91
C ILE A 515 44.79 -17.73 -38.25
N GLU A 516 45.37 -18.32 -39.30
CA GLU A 516 46.75 -18.05 -39.72
C GLU A 516 46.93 -16.60 -40.20
N ALA A 517 45.95 -16.02 -40.90
CA ALA A 517 45.98 -14.64 -41.35
C ALA A 517 45.95 -13.62 -40.19
N LEU A 518 45.16 -13.88 -39.13
CA LEU A 518 45.12 -13.06 -37.92
C LEU A 518 46.40 -13.20 -37.07
N ALA A 519 47.01 -14.39 -37.06
CA ALA A 519 48.29 -14.60 -36.40
C ALA A 519 49.45 -13.84 -37.07
N ALA A 520 49.41 -13.68 -38.39
CA ALA A 520 50.50 -13.10 -39.17
C ALA A 520 50.67 -11.58 -38.98
N GLN A 521 49.59 -10.84 -38.69
CA GLN A 521 49.65 -9.40 -38.36
C GLN A 521 48.57 -9.05 -37.33
N PRO A 522 48.92 -8.66 -36.09
CA PRO A 522 47.93 -8.27 -35.10
C PRO A 522 47.21 -6.99 -35.55
N ARG A 523 45.90 -7.07 -35.67
CA ARG A 523 45.02 -5.95 -36.02
C ARG A 523 43.96 -5.79 -34.92
N ASP A 524 43.61 -4.55 -34.64
CA ASP A 524 42.68 -4.14 -33.61
C ASP A 524 41.24 -4.23 -34.15
N LEU A 525 40.36 -5.01 -33.51
CA LEU A 525 38.98 -5.21 -33.92
C LEU A 525 38.06 -4.25 -33.15
N ARG A 526 37.39 -3.35 -33.86
CA ARG A 526 36.43 -2.39 -33.29
C ARG A 526 35.02 -2.74 -33.72
N CYS A 527 34.22 -3.27 -32.81
CA CYS A 527 32.81 -3.54 -33.03
C CYS A 527 31.94 -2.42 -32.44
N ARG A 528 30.97 -1.94 -33.20
CA ARG A 528 29.92 -1.04 -32.74
C ARG A 528 28.57 -1.67 -32.99
N GLN A 529 27.69 -1.66 -31.99
CA GLN A 529 26.30 -2.05 -32.20
C GLN A 529 25.64 -1.02 -33.11
N THR A 530 25.13 -1.45 -34.25
CA THR A 530 24.53 -0.55 -35.25
C THR A 530 23.02 -0.61 -35.24
N ASP A 531 22.42 -1.73 -34.82
CA ASP A 531 20.96 -1.88 -34.86
C ASP A 531 20.46 -2.99 -33.91
N ARG A 532 19.15 -3.27 -33.92
CA ARG A 532 18.50 -4.45 -33.34
C ARG A 532 17.51 -5.06 -34.32
N LEU A 533 17.44 -6.40 -34.36
CA LEU A 533 16.36 -7.11 -35.03
C LEU A 533 15.02 -6.86 -34.31
N THR A 534 13.91 -7.20 -34.98
CA THR A 534 12.55 -7.04 -34.44
C THR A 534 12.28 -7.87 -33.17
N ASP A 535 13.08 -8.90 -32.93
CA ASP A 535 13.07 -9.71 -31.70
C ASP A 535 13.99 -9.16 -30.59
N GLY A 536 14.61 -7.99 -30.82
CA GLY A 536 15.51 -7.33 -29.89
C GLY A 536 16.98 -7.72 -30.00
N THR A 537 17.35 -8.66 -30.88
CA THR A 537 18.72 -9.15 -31.02
C THR A 537 19.65 -8.04 -31.56
N PRO A 538 20.73 -7.68 -30.85
CA PRO A 538 21.64 -6.61 -31.26
C PRO A 538 22.47 -7.00 -32.49
N LEU A 539 22.49 -6.11 -33.50
CA LEU A 539 23.33 -6.23 -34.69
C LEU A 539 24.60 -5.39 -34.53
N TYR A 540 25.75 -6.00 -34.78
CA TYR A 540 27.06 -5.36 -34.65
C TYR A 540 27.74 -5.20 -36.00
N ARG A 541 28.45 -4.09 -36.16
CA ARG A 541 29.38 -3.83 -37.26
C ARG A 541 30.78 -3.76 -36.72
N CYS A 542 31.67 -4.60 -37.23
CA CYS A 542 33.07 -4.65 -36.80
C CYS A 542 34.02 -4.17 -37.90
N LEU A 543 35.00 -3.35 -37.51
CA LEU A 543 36.08 -2.83 -38.33
C LEU A 543 37.41 -3.40 -37.82
N ILE A 544 38.28 -3.80 -38.73
CA ILE A 544 39.63 -4.28 -38.40
C ILE A 544 40.62 -3.19 -38.80
N THR A 545 41.38 -2.65 -37.85
CA THR A 545 42.36 -1.57 -38.08
C THR A 545 43.76 -1.96 -37.63
N ALA A 546 44.81 -1.36 -38.19
CA ALA A 546 46.17 -1.53 -37.68
C ALA A 546 46.33 -0.78 -36.33
N LEU A 547 47.16 -1.31 -35.43
CA LEU A 547 47.35 -0.94 -34.01
C LEU A 547 47.68 0.54 -33.67
N ASN A 548 47.70 1.46 -34.64
CA ASN A 548 48.17 2.84 -34.44
C ASN A 548 47.05 3.89 -34.29
N ALA A 549 45.77 3.51 -34.31
CA ALA A 549 44.66 4.46 -34.17
C ALA A 549 44.36 4.75 -32.68
N LYS A 550 44.86 5.87 -32.14
CA LYS A 550 44.66 6.30 -30.74
C LYS A 550 43.15 6.45 -30.37
N GLN A 551 42.62 5.46 -29.61
CA GLN A 551 41.47 5.39 -28.65
C GLN A 551 40.08 6.04 -28.97
N PRO A 552 38.93 5.66 -28.32
CA PRO A 552 38.76 4.84 -27.09
C PRO A 552 37.73 3.67 -27.15
N LEU A 553 38.06 2.58 -26.45
CA LEU A 553 37.15 1.71 -25.67
C LEU A 553 37.85 1.58 -24.32
N ASN A 554 37.28 2.13 -23.24
CA ASN A 554 38.01 2.34 -21.99
C ASN A 554 37.91 1.20 -20.96
N ASP A 555 37.21 0.10 -21.23
CA ASP A 555 36.85 -0.83 -20.14
C ASP A 555 37.37 -2.27 -20.30
N VAL A 556 38.22 -2.57 -21.29
CA VAL A 556 38.82 -3.93 -21.46
C VAL A 556 40.30 -3.83 -21.85
N PRO A 557 41.24 -4.49 -21.14
CA PRO A 557 42.66 -4.53 -21.49
C PRO A 557 42.93 -5.09 -22.90
N ASP A 558 43.96 -4.60 -23.58
CA ASP A 558 44.26 -4.97 -24.97
C ASP A 558 44.59 -6.48 -25.16
N SER A 559 45.05 -7.17 -24.11
CA SER A 559 45.27 -8.62 -24.11
C SER A 559 43.99 -9.41 -24.38
N ASP A 560 42.89 -8.99 -23.76
CA ASP A 560 41.63 -9.74 -23.72
C ASP A 560 40.83 -9.56 -25.03
N ARG A 561 41.16 -8.52 -25.79
CA ARG A 561 40.56 -8.22 -27.11
C ARG A 561 41.06 -9.15 -28.20
N VAL A 562 42.34 -9.51 -28.15
CA VAL A 562 42.95 -10.48 -29.06
C VAL A 562 42.35 -11.86 -28.81
N ASP A 563 42.17 -12.24 -27.54
CA ASP A 563 41.57 -13.52 -27.15
C ASP A 563 40.12 -13.65 -27.61
N LEU A 564 39.32 -12.56 -27.56
CA LEU A 564 37.95 -12.57 -28.05
C LEU A 564 37.87 -12.75 -29.57
N ALA A 565 38.73 -12.09 -30.34
CA ALA A 565 38.78 -12.25 -31.80
C ALA A 565 39.18 -13.69 -32.18
N TRP A 566 40.17 -14.25 -31.49
CA TRP A 566 40.58 -15.64 -31.65
C TRP A 566 39.48 -16.63 -31.28
N ALA A 567 38.74 -16.37 -30.21
CA ALA A 567 37.61 -17.20 -29.79
C ALA A 567 36.48 -17.18 -30.85
N LEU A 568 36.15 -16.03 -31.42
CA LEU A 568 35.09 -15.91 -32.42
C LEU A 568 35.46 -16.62 -33.74
N VAL A 569 36.73 -16.56 -34.16
CA VAL A 569 37.19 -17.25 -35.38
C VAL A 569 37.35 -18.76 -35.14
N ARG A 570 37.88 -19.19 -33.98
CA ARG A 570 37.94 -20.63 -33.63
C ARG A 570 36.58 -21.29 -33.61
N ASN A 571 35.53 -20.54 -33.26
CA ASN A 571 34.16 -21.03 -33.22
C ASN A 571 33.39 -20.80 -34.54
N GLY A 572 34.08 -20.41 -35.63
CA GLY A 572 33.52 -20.33 -36.98
C GLY A 572 32.56 -19.17 -37.24
N LEU A 573 32.53 -18.18 -36.35
CA LEU A 573 31.54 -17.08 -36.38
C LEU A 573 31.98 -15.91 -37.26
N VAL A 574 33.28 -15.73 -37.52
CA VAL A 574 33.79 -14.57 -38.28
C VAL A 574 34.81 -15.01 -39.32
N LEU A 575 34.60 -14.61 -40.58
CA LEU A 575 35.65 -14.60 -41.60
C LEU A 575 36.22 -13.19 -41.73
N ALA A 576 37.50 -13.03 -41.42
CA ALA A 576 38.23 -11.80 -41.69
C ALA A 576 38.26 -11.56 -43.21
N SER A 577 37.94 -10.33 -43.64
CA SER A 577 38.07 -9.96 -45.06
C SER A 577 39.56 -9.92 -45.42
N CYS A 578 40.05 -10.92 -46.15
CA CYS A 578 41.37 -10.86 -46.76
C CYS A 578 41.34 -9.79 -47.85
N ASP A 579 42.15 -8.74 -47.67
CA ASP A 579 42.30 -7.59 -48.57
C ASP A 579 41.03 -6.82 -48.96
N ALA A 580 40.63 -5.87 -48.11
CA ALA A 580 39.89 -4.70 -48.61
C ALA A 580 40.88 -3.76 -49.32
N PRO A 581 40.62 -3.33 -50.58
CA PRO A 581 41.55 -2.50 -51.35
C PRO A 581 41.87 -1.18 -50.63
N ARG A 582 43.15 -0.79 -50.64
CA ARG A 582 43.73 0.43 -50.05
C ARG A 582 43.21 1.77 -50.60
N SER A 583 42.14 1.80 -51.40
CA SER A 583 41.65 3.01 -52.08
C SER A 583 40.29 3.51 -51.57
N TYR A 584 39.82 3.00 -50.44
CA TYR A 584 38.46 3.26 -49.95
C TYR A 584 38.31 4.55 -49.13
N ALA A 585 39.41 5.08 -48.59
CA ALA A 585 39.38 6.33 -47.83
C ALA A 585 39.32 7.58 -48.73
N ASP A 586 39.75 7.48 -49.99
CA ASP A 586 39.83 8.63 -50.91
C ASP A 586 38.57 8.78 -51.80
N ALA A 587 37.63 7.82 -51.74
CA ALA A 587 36.41 7.82 -52.56
C ALA A 587 35.18 8.45 -51.86
N GLU A 588 35.20 8.55 -50.53
CA GLU A 588 34.08 9.11 -49.74
C GLU A 588 33.92 10.64 -49.95
N ASP A 589 34.99 11.33 -50.40
CA ASP A 589 34.96 12.78 -50.62
C ASP A 589 34.48 13.21 -52.04
N ASP A 590 34.47 12.30 -53.04
CA ASP A 590 34.16 12.67 -54.44
C ASP A 590 32.76 12.26 -54.93
N ALA A 591 32.06 11.34 -54.27
CA ALA A 591 30.77 10.83 -54.74
C ALA A 591 29.55 11.64 -54.25
N ARG A 592 29.62 12.97 -54.38
CA ARG A 592 28.44 13.84 -54.42
C ARG A 592 27.59 13.53 -55.66
N GLY A 593 26.65 12.60 -55.49
CA GLY A 593 25.42 12.54 -56.29
C GLY A 593 25.47 11.73 -57.58
N ARG A 594 24.89 10.51 -57.55
CA ARG A 594 23.89 9.98 -58.50
C ARG A 594 23.51 8.53 -58.14
N LYS A 595 22.24 8.18 -58.36
CA LYS A 595 21.61 6.87 -58.05
C LYS A 595 21.89 5.83 -59.14
N GLN A 596 22.50 4.69 -58.80
CA GLN A 596 22.35 3.41 -59.53
C GLN A 596 22.36 2.22 -58.56
N ALA A 597 21.65 1.14 -58.91
CA ALA A 597 21.48 -0.08 -58.11
C ALA A 597 22.14 -1.28 -58.82
N LEU A 598 22.82 -2.16 -58.09
CA LEU A 598 23.35 -3.46 -58.56
C LEU A 598 23.59 -4.41 -57.35
N TRP A 599 23.05 -5.63 -57.40
CA TRP A 599 23.24 -6.71 -56.40
C TRP A 599 24.19 -7.78 -56.98
N GLY A 600 25.02 -8.43 -56.15
CA GLY A 600 25.84 -9.59 -56.58
C GLY A 600 26.25 -10.51 -55.41
N ARG A 601 26.14 -11.83 -55.59
CA ARG A 601 26.56 -12.88 -54.63
C ARG A 601 28.03 -13.27 -54.87
N VAL A 602 28.79 -13.53 -53.80
CA VAL A 602 30.12 -14.15 -53.88
C VAL A 602 30.05 -15.57 -53.32
N THR A 603 30.68 -16.53 -54.01
CA THR A 603 30.66 -17.95 -53.62
C THR A 603 31.92 -18.34 -52.83
N VAL A 604 31.83 -19.37 -51.98
CA VAL A 604 32.95 -19.89 -51.16
C VAL A 604 34.23 -20.18 -51.97
N PRO A 605 34.18 -20.77 -53.18
CA PRO A 605 35.37 -20.97 -54.01
C PRO A 605 36.04 -19.67 -54.48
N GLU A 606 35.26 -18.62 -54.67
CA GLU A 606 35.77 -17.31 -55.08
C GLU A 606 36.45 -16.59 -53.91
N TYR A 607 35.93 -16.75 -52.69
CA TYR A 607 36.57 -16.26 -51.46
C TYR A 607 37.91 -16.98 -51.19
N LYS A 608 37.95 -18.32 -51.26
CA LYS A 608 39.20 -19.10 -51.12
C LYS A 608 40.31 -18.55 -52.03
N ARG A 609 39.96 -18.26 -53.30
CA ARG A 609 40.90 -17.73 -54.32
C ARG A 609 41.46 -16.34 -54.01
N ARG A 610 40.71 -15.49 -53.28
CA ARG A 610 41.12 -14.13 -52.91
C ARG A 610 42.00 -14.11 -51.67
N CYS A 611 41.82 -15.04 -50.74
CA CYS A 611 42.59 -15.12 -49.48
C CYS A 611 43.92 -15.90 -49.60
N THR A 612 44.08 -16.75 -50.62
CA THR A 612 45.30 -17.56 -50.82
C THR A 612 46.36 -16.88 -51.70
N LYS A 613 46.08 -15.71 -52.27
CA LYS A 613 47.07 -14.87 -52.96
C LYS A 613 47.54 -13.80 -51.99
#